data_AF-A0AAV8EZT4-F1
#
_entry.id   AF-A0AAV8EZT4-F1
#
_cell.length_a   1.000
_cell.length_b   1.000
_cell.length_c   1.000
_cell.angle_alpha   90.00
_cell.angle_beta   90.00
_cell.angle_gamma   90.00
#
_symmetry.space_group_name_H-M   'P 1'
#
loop_
_entity.id
_entity.type
_entity.pdbx_description
1 polymer ?
#
loop_
_entity_poly.entity_id
_entity_poly.type
_entity_poly.pdbx_seq_one_letter_code
_entity_poly.pdbx_strand_id
1 'polypeptide(L)'
;MAAASSSSPPLSASISKLAPLDEQELHLLKEVKGHEVGISELNSISSSRAVYQKSGNIFFRKSVKSAIAVEQKQLDLAKAQLEKLNAAKFLPFDVTLQEQTGYDG
;
A
#
# COMPACT_ATOMS: atom_id res chain seq x y z
N MET A 1 51.09 11.77 -11.01
CA MET A 1 50.34 10.69 -10.35
C MET A 1 50.27 10.99 -8.87
N ALA A 2 49.11 11.43 -8.37
CA ALA A 2 48.79 11.49 -6.94
C ALA A 2 47.28 11.31 -6.80
N ALA A 3 46.89 10.36 -5.94
CA ALA A 3 45.58 9.76 -5.87
C ALA A 3 44.56 10.56 -5.04
N ALA A 4 43.30 10.21 -5.25
CA ALA A 4 42.07 10.82 -4.76
C ALA A 4 41.92 10.87 -3.24
N SER A 5 41.09 11.81 -2.78
CA SER A 5 40.24 11.66 -1.59
C SER A 5 39.10 12.68 -1.63
N SER A 6 38.02 12.37 -2.34
CA SER A 6 36.73 13.05 -2.18
C SER A 6 35.97 12.35 -1.04
N SER A 7 35.93 12.97 0.13
CA SER A 7 35.16 12.47 1.27
C SER A 7 33.66 12.68 0.99
N SER A 8 32.99 11.65 0.48
CA SER A 8 31.53 11.61 0.45
C SER A 8 31.00 11.38 1.88
N PRO A 9 30.03 12.16 2.38
CA PRO A 9 29.39 11.83 3.64
C PRO A 9 28.55 10.54 3.46
N PRO A 10 28.53 9.63 4.45
CA PRO A 10 27.62 8.50 4.39
C PRO A 10 26.19 9.06 4.46
N LEU A 11 25.37 8.68 3.47
CA LEU A 11 23.93 8.84 3.53
C LEU A 11 23.47 8.18 4.83
N SER A 12 23.13 9.02 5.82
CA SER A 12 22.41 8.62 7.01
C SER A 12 21.07 8.09 6.53
N ALA A 13 21.04 6.81 6.17
CA ALA A 13 19.83 6.04 6.06
C ALA A 13 19.26 6.02 7.46
N SER A 14 18.41 7.01 7.76
CA SER A 14 17.46 6.94 8.86
C SER A 14 16.56 5.75 8.56
N ILE A 15 17.05 4.56 8.90
CA ILE A 15 16.22 3.39 9.09
C ILE A 15 15.46 3.71 10.36
N SER A 16 14.38 4.49 10.20
CA SER A 16 13.33 4.58 11.20
C SER A 16 13.04 3.16 11.61
N LYS A 17 13.27 2.87 12.89
CA LYS A 17 13.05 1.57 13.49
C LYS A 17 11.59 1.20 13.25
N LEU A 18 11.33 0.48 12.15
CA LEU A 18 10.02 -0.07 11.84
C LEU A 18 9.77 -1.09 12.93
N ALA A 19 8.80 -0.80 13.81
CA ALA A 19 8.16 -1.85 14.57
C ALA A 19 7.78 -2.97 13.59
N PRO A 20 7.85 -4.26 13.97
CA PRO A 20 7.48 -5.34 13.08
C PRO A 20 6.10 -5.04 12.49
N LEU A 21 6.05 -4.71 11.20
CA LEU A 21 4.79 -4.57 10.49
C LEU A 21 4.20 -5.98 10.40
N ASP A 22 2.92 -6.09 10.69
CA ASP A 22 2.22 -7.36 10.48
C ASP A 22 2.38 -7.74 8.99
N GLU A 23 2.54 -9.03 8.73
CA GLU A 23 2.76 -9.54 7.36
C GLU A 23 1.67 -9.04 6.38
N GLN A 24 0.43 -8.92 6.88
CA GLN A 24 -0.70 -8.36 6.15
C GLN A 24 -0.53 -6.87 5.80
N GLU A 25 -0.02 -6.05 6.72
CA GLU A 25 0.23 -4.63 6.48
C GLU A 25 1.35 -4.45 5.45
N LEU A 26 2.41 -5.25 5.58
CA LEU A 26 3.52 -5.24 4.63
C LEU A 26 3.08 -5.69 3.24
N HIS A 27 2.18 -6.68 3.14
CA HIS A 27 1.57 -7.09 1.87
C HIS A 27 0.77 -5.95 1.23
N LEU A 28 -0.12 -5.30 1.99
CA LEU A 28 -0.93 -4.18 1.49
C LEU A 28 -0.08 -2.99 1.05
N LEU A 29 0.98 -2.66 1.81
CA LEU A 29 1.93 -1.61 1.41
C LEU A 29 2.64 -1.93 0.09
N LYS A 30 2.97 -3.20 -0.16
CA LYS A 30 3.53 -3.64 -1.45
C LYS A 30 2.50 -3.52 -2.56
N GLU A 31 1.25 -3.91 -2.33
CA GLU A 31 0.16 -3.77 -3.31
C GLU A 31 -0.09 -2.31 -3.66
N VAL A 32 -0.22 -1.42 -2.67
CA VAL A 32 -0.40 0.03 -2.90
C VAL A 32 0.71 0.58 -3.79
N LYS A 33 1.97 0.30 -3.45
CA LYS A 33 3.11 0.74 -4.26
C LYS A 33 3.10 0.13 -5.66
N GLY A 34 2.72 -1.15 -5.77
CA GLY A 34 2.59 -1.84 -7.05
C GLY A 34 1.57 -1.16 -7.96
N HIS A 35 0.39 -0.80 -7.43
CA HIS A 35 -0.64 -0.11 -8.18
C HIS A 35 -0.24 1.33 -8.56
N GLU A 36 0.45 2.05 -7.68
CA GLU A 36 0.98 3.40 -7.98
C GLU A 36 1.99 3.36 -9.14
N VAL A 37 2.88 2.37 -9.13
CA VAL A 37 3.82 2.13 -10.23
C VAL A 37 3.06 1.73 -11.50
N GLY A 38 2.11 0.81 -11.41
CA GLY A 38 1.29 0.36 -12.54
C GLY A 38 0.54 1.51 -13.23
N ILE A 39 -0.04 2.44 -12.46
CA ILE A 39 -0.68 3.66 -13.01
C ILE A 39 0.35 4.55 -13.72
N SER A 40 1.53 4.74 -13.13
CA SER A 40 2.59 5.56 -13.70
C SER A 40 3.10 4.96 -15.02
N GLU A 41 3.31 3.65 -15.05
CA GLU A 41 3.69 2.92 -16.26
C GLU A 41 2.61 3.01 -17.34
N LEU A 42 1.33 2.82 -16.99
CA LEU A 42 0.22 2.95 -17.93
C LEU A 42 0.11 4.36 -18.51
N ASN A 43 0.33 5.40 -17.69
CA ASN A 43 0.35 6.79 -18.16
C ASN A 43 1.54 7.10 -19.09
N SER A 44 2.65 6.38 -18.95
CA SER A 44 3.81 6.54 -19.84
C SER A 44 3.61 5.90 -21.22
N ILE A 45 2.61 5.03 -21.38
CA ILE A 45 2.29 4.36 -22.64
C ILE A 45 1.41 5.25 -23.51
N SER A 46 1.69 5.29 -24.82
CA SER A 46 0.81 5.95 -25.80
C SER A 46 -0.61 5.40 -25.75
N SER A 47 -1.60 6.29 -25.70
CA SER A 47 -3.03 5.94 -25.63
C SER A 47 -3.55 5.09 -26.79
N SER A 48 -2.85 5.08 -27.94
CA SER A 48 -3.16 4.27 -29.11
C SER A 48 -2.73 2.79 -28.95
N ARG A 49 -1.80 2.52 -28.03
CA ARG A 49 -1.28 1.16 -27.81
C ARG A 49 -2.27 0.33 -27.00
N ALA A 50 -2.41 -0.94 -27.38
CA ALA A 50 -3.19 -1.90 -26.60
C ALA A 50 -2.41 -2.37 -25.37
N VAL A 51 -3.12 -2.56 -24.26
CA VAL A 51 -2.59 -3.18 -23.04
C VAL A 51 -3.39 -4.44 -22.73
N TYR A 52 -2.85 -5.32 -21.90
CA TYR A 52 -3.46 -6.61 -21.60
C TYR A 52 -3.55 -6.81 -20.10
N GLN A 53 -4.73 -7.18 -19.62
CA GLN A 53 -4.94 -7.59 -18.24
C GLN A 53 -4.91 -9.11 -18.18
N LYS A 54 -4.02 -9.66 -17.36
CA LYS A 54 -3.89 -11.11 -17.14
C LYS A 54 -4.84 -11.55 -16.02
N SER A 55 -5.59 -12.62 -16.26
CA SER A 55 -6.37 -13.34 -15.25
C SER A 55 -6.12 -14.83 -15.41
N GLY A 56 -5.37 -15.42 -14.48
CA GLY A 56 -4.84 -16.78 -14.64
C GLY A 56 -4.00 -16.89 -15.91
N ASN A 57 -4.43 -17.76 -16.84
CA ASN A 57 -3.76 -17.98 -18.13
C ASN A 57 -4.39 -17.17 -19.29
N ILE A 58 -5.37 -16.31 -19.01
CA ILE A 58 -6.12 -15.56 -20.02
C ILE A 58 -5.69 -14.09 -20.01
N PHE A 59 -5.53 -13.51 -21.20
CA PHE A 59 -5.19 -12.10 -21.39
C PHE A 59 -6.34 -11.35 -22.07
N PHE A 60 -6.90 -10.36 -21.39
CA PHE A 60 -7.95 -9.50 -21.93
C PHE A 60 -7.34 -8.23 -22.49
N ARG A 61 -7.54 -7.97 -23.78
CA ARG A 61 -7.13 -6.70 -24.40
C ARG A 61 -7.96 -5.56 -23.81
N LYS A 62 -7.28 -4.51 -23.34
CA LYS A 62 -7.89 -3.31 -22.76
C LYS A 62 -7.31 -2.05 -23.41
N SER A 63 -8.05 -0.96 -23.32
CA SER A 63 -7.52 0.38 -23.59
C SER A 63 -6.75 0.90 -22.38
N VAL A 64 -5.74 1.73 -22.60
CA VAL A 64 -4.94 2.36 -21.52
C VAL A 64 -5.85 3.05 -20.49
N LYS A 65 -6.84 3.83 -20.94
CA LYS A 65 -7.81 4.50 -20.06
C LYS A 65 -8.57 3.51 -19.16
N SER A 66 -9.04 2.40 -19.73
CA SER A 66 -9.78 1.38 -18.96
C SER A 66 -8.88 0.54 -18.05
N ALA A 67 -7.59 0.46 -18.33
CA ALA A 67 -6.61 -0.17 -17.46
C ALA A 67 -6.31 0.73 -16.27
N ILE A 68 -6.05 2.03 -16.50
CA ILE A 68 -5.83 3.03 -15.44
C ILE A 68 -7.03 3.09 -14.49
N ALA A 69 -8.26 3.12 -15.00
CA ALA A 69 -9.45 3.15 -14.14
C ALA A 69 -9.58 1.92 -13.22
N VAL A 70 -9.15 0.74 -13.69
CA VAL A 70 -9.12 -0.47 -12.85
C VAL A 70 -8.01 -0.39 -11.83
N GLU A 71 -6.81 0.03 -12.24
CA GLU A 71 -5.65 0.16 -11.36
C GLU A 71 -5.92 1.18 -10.23
N GLN A 72 -6.55 2.31 -10.57
CA GLN A 72 -6.97 3.32 -9.59
C GLN A 72 -7.97 2.76 -8.59
N LYS A 73 -8.98 2.00 -9.06
CA LYS A 73 -9.95 1.36 -8.17
C LYS A 73 -9.28 0.38 -7.21
N GLN A 74 -8.28 -0.37 -7.66
CA GLN A 74 -7.54 -1.31 -6.80
C GLN A 74 -6.66 -0.57 -5.79
N LEU A 75 -5.98 0.50 -6.23
CA LEU A 75 -5.23 1.38 -5.35
C LEU A 75 -6.11 1.95 -4.23
N ASP A 76 -7.28 2.49 -4.59
CA ASP A 76 -8.20 3.10 -3.61
C ASP A 76 -8.68 2.06 -2.59
N LEU A 77 -8.99 0.84 -3.05
CA LEU A 77 -9.38 -0.27 -2.20
C LEU A 77 -8.24 -0.70 -1.25
N ALA A 78 -7.02 -0.83 -1.77
CA ALA A 78 -5.86 -1.21 -0.96
C ALA A 78 -5.53 -0.14 0.09
N LYS A 79 -5.62 1.15 -0.26
CA LYS A 79 -5.45 2.26 0.69
C LYS A 79 -6.53 2.24 1.78
N ALA A 80 -7.79 2.06 1.41
CA ALA A 80 -8.88 1.95 2.39
C ALA A 80 -8.72 0.76 3.34
N GLN A 81 -8.23 -0.39 2.84
CA GLN A 81 -7.93 -1.55 3.68
C GLN A 81 -6.78 -1.29 4.65
N LEU A 82 -5.72 -0.61 4.18
CA LEU A 82 -4.59 -0.22 5.01
C LEU A 82 -5.02 0.77 6.12
N GLU A 83 -5.84 1.76 5.79
CA GLU A 83 -6.41 2.69 6.77
C GLU A 83 -7.25 1.96 7.81
N LYS A 84 -8.08 1.00 7.39
CA LYS A 84 -8.88 0.19 8.31
C LYS A 84 -8.03 -0.65 9.26
N LEU A 85 -6.94 -1.27 8.78
CA LEU A 85 -6.01 -2.01 9.63
C LEU A 85 -5.32 -1.10 10.64
N ASN A 86 -4.88 0.08 10.20
CA ASN A 86 -4.29 1.06 11.09
C ASN A 86 -5.30 1.51 12.16
N ALA A 87 -6.52 1.87 11.76
CA ALA A 87 -7.58 2.21 12.70
C ALA A 87 -7.82 1.08 13.73
N ALA A 88 -7.87 -0.18 13.29
CA ALA A 88 -8.06 -1.32 14.18
C ALA A 88 -6.90 -1.53 15.17
N LYS A 89 -5.65 -1.21 14.80
CA LYS A 89 -4.50 -1.23 15.70
C LYS A 89 -4.52 -0.11 16.75
N PHE A 90 -5.17 1.00 16.44
CA PHE A 90 -5.20 2.19 17.29
C PHE A 90 -6.52 2.35 18.07
N LEU A 91 -7.45 1.39 18.02
CA LEU A 91 -8.59 1.35 18.96
C LEU A 91 -8.14 0.76 20.30
N PRO A 92 -8.26 1.49 21.43
CA PRO A 92 -8.08 0.89 22.75
C PRO A 92 -9.20 -0.12 23.00
N PHE A 93 -8.81 -1.37 23.32
CA PHE A 93 -9.65 -2.35 23.98
C PHE A 93 -9.93 -1.86 25.42
N ASP A 94 -10.99 -1.07 25.62
CA ASP A 94 -11.68 -0.88 26.90
C ASP A 94 -13.03 -0.25 26.56
N VAL A 95 -14.21 -0.80 26.84
CA VAL A 95 -14.70 -1.30 28.13
C VAL A 95 -15.70 -2.43 27.86
N THR A 96 -15.44 -3.62 28.41
CA THR A 96 -16.49 -4.62 28.63
C THR A 96 -16.29 -5.23 30.02
N LEU A 97 -16.77 -4.52 31.03
CA LEU A 97 -17.05 -4.97 32.40
C LEU A 97 -18.15 -4.02 32.91
N GLN A 98 -19.21 -4.40 33.60
CA GLN A 98 -19.74 -5.67 34.05
C GLN A 98 -21.18 -5.37 34.49
N GLU A 99 -22.08 -6.33 34.34
CA GLU A 99 -23.36 -6.40 35.04
C GLU A 99 -23.19 -6.04 36.53
N GLN A 100 -23.94 -5.05 37.02
CA GLN A 100 -24.25 -4.91 38.45
C GLN A 100 -25.76 -4.84 38.65
N THR A 101 -26.25 -5.97 39.13
CA THR A 101 -27.48 -6.21 39.86
C THR A 101 -27.73 -5.17 40.96
N GLY A 102 -28.99 -4.70 41.06
CA GLY A 102 -29.71 -4.41 42.31
C GLY A 102 -29.20 -3.28 43.22
N TYR A 103 -30.03 -2.26 43.44
CA TYR A 103 -30.25 -1.72 44.77
C TYR A 103 -31.66 -1.14 44.85
N ASP A 104 -32.40 -1.66 45.82
CA ASP A 104 -33.75 -1.29 46.22
C ASP A 104 -33.70 -0.06 47.13
N GLY A 105 -34.76 0.74 47.09
CA GLY A 105 -35.01 1.88 47.98
C GLY A 105 -36.35 2.53 47.68
#